data_AF-A0A521KDZ3-F1
#
_entry.id   AF-A0A521KDZ3-F1
#
_cell.length_a   1.000
_cell.length_b   1.000
_cell.length_c   1.000
_cell.angle_alpha   90.00
_cell.angle_beta   90.00
_cell.angle_gamma   90.00
#
_symmetry.space_group_name_H-M   'P 1'
#
loop_
_entity.id
_entity.type
_entity.pdbx_description
1 polymer ?
#
loop_
_entity_poly.entity_id
_entity_poly.type
_entity_poly.pdbx_seq_one_letter_code
_entity_poly.pdbx_strand_id
1 'polypeptide(L)'
;MKHASPLDIQPDLVVDLLVRFLREEIGQSGFDRAVVGLSGGLDSAVVAALCARAFGPAHVLAVTLPYRTSNPESEAHAKLVADHLGLAMRRVEITRMADGYLDQERVELPLRRGNVMARSRMIVLYDLSVEWRGLVVGTSNKTEILLGYTTQWGDGAHAVNPLGDLYKHQVYQVARHLELPRAVIDKAPSADLFAGQTDEAELGFTYAAADAILYHLIDERYNEEELVALGHSRELIRKIVDRVVRYQFKRLPPLIAKLSLRTVNRDFRYLRDWEHSR
;
A
#
# COMPACT_ATOMS: atom_id res chain seq x y z
N MET A 1 6.73 -33.00 -6.99
CA MET A 1 5.99 -32.13 -6.07
C MET A 1 6.58 -30.74 -6.22
N LYS A 2 5.81 -29.73 -6.68
CA LYS A 2 6.33 -28.35 -6.66
C LYS A 2 6.59 -28.03 -5.19
N HIS A 3 7.83 -27.74 -4.82
CA HIS A 3 8.12 -27.25 -3.48
C HIS A 3 7.26 -25.99 -3.28
N ALA A 4 6.42 -25.99 -2.23
CA ALA A 4 5.71 -24.80 -1.80
C ALA A 4 6.75 -23.69 -1.61
N SER A 5 6.50 -22.52 -2.17
CA SER A 5 7.36 -21.36 -1.94
C SER A 5 7.38 -21.09 -0.44
N PRO A 6 8.52 -20.71 0.18
CA PRO A 6 8.52 -20.33 1.59
C PRO A 6 7.64 -19.10 1.88
N LEU A 7 7.24 -18.37 0.82
CA LEU A 7 6.29 -17.26 0.86
C LEU A 7 4.82 -17.68 0.74
N ASP A 8 4.52 -18.96 0.52
CA ASP A 8 3.14 -19.45 0.41
C ASP A 8 2.43 -19.38 1.77
N ILE A 9 1.22 -18.84 1.77
CA ILE A 9 0.39 -18.62 2.96
C ILE A 9 -0.91 -19.43 2.88
N GLN A 10 -1.62 -19.56 4.00
CA GLN A 10 -3.02 -20.02 4.03
C GLN A 10 -3.93 -18.80 3.84
N PRO A 11 -4.46 -18.55 2.62
CA PRO A 11 -5.07 -17.26 2.32
C PRO A 11 -6.39 -17.03 3.07
N ASP A 12 -7.13 -18.10 3.38
CA ASP A 12 -8.34 -18.07 4.18
C ASP A 12 -8.07 -17.56 5.60
N LEU A 13 -7.08 -18.16 6.29
CA LEU A 13 -6.67 -17.73 7.62
C LEU A 13 -6.16 -16.28 7.61
N VAL A 14 -5.32 -15.92 6.63
CA VAL A 14 -4.79 -14.57 6.51
C VAL A 14 -5.90 -13.55 6.28
N VAL A 15 -6.86 -13.82 5.40
CA VAL A 15 -8.01 -12.93 5.17
C VAL A 15 -8.82 -12.74 6.45
N ASP A 16 -9.11 -13.80 7.19
CA ASP A 16 -9.84 -13.72 8.45
C ASP A 16 -9.10 -12.85 9.49
N LEU A 17 -7.78 -13.00 9.59
CA LEU A 17 -6.94 -12.19 10.48
C LEU A 17 -6.95 -10.71 10.07
N LEU A 18 -6.78 -10.41 8.78
CA LEU A 18 -6.78 -9.03 8.27
C LEU A 18 -8.14 -8.35 8.43
N VAL A 19 -9.24 -9.09 8.24
CA VAL A 19 -10.60 -8.58 8.47
C VAL A 19 -10.83 -8.24 9.95
N ARG A 20 -10.36 -9.08 10.87
CA ARG A 20 -10.45 -8.80 12.32
C ARG A 20 -9.60 -7.58 12.70
N PHE A 21 -8.36 -7.54 12.22
CA PHE A 21 -7.45 -6.40 12.41
C PHE A 21 -8.10 -5.08 11.98
N LEU A 22 -8.72 -5.04 10.79
CA LEU A 22 -9.42 -3.84 10.32
C LEU A 22 -10.56 -3.43 11.26
N ARG A 23 -11.40 -4.38 11.68
CA ARG A 23 -12.52 -4.12 12.60
C ARG A 23 -12.03 -3.56 13.94
N GLU A 24 -10.97 -4.14 14.49
CA GLU A 24 -10.41 -3.75 15.78
C GLU A 24 -9.75 -2.36 15.72
N GLU A 25 -8.83 -2.13 14.77
CA GLU A 25 -8.08 -0.87 14.71
C GLU A 25 -8.97 0.34 14.36
N ILE A 26 -9.90 0.16 13.42
CA ILE A 26 -10.83 1.23 13.04
C ILE A 26 -11.89 1.42 14.15
N GLY A 27 -12.39 0.31 14.72
CA GLY A 27 -13.39 0.30 15.80
C GLY A 27 -12.91 0.92 17.11
N GLN A 28 -11.65 0.69 17.50
CA GLN A 28 -11.04 1.31 18.70
C GLN A 28 -11.09 2.85 18.63
N SER A 29 -11.01 3.41 17.43
CA SER A 29 -11.10 4.85 17.18
C SER A 29 -12.55 5.36 17.10
N GLY A 30 -13.55 4.50 17.29
CA GLY A 30 -14.98 4.84 17.22
C GLY A 30 -15.53 4.95 15.80
N PHE A 31 -14.82 4.43 14.81
CA PHE A 31 -15.25 4.41 13.41
C PHE A 31 -15.67 3.01 12.98
N ASP A 32 -16.51 2.92 11.95
CA ASP A 32 -16.96 1.68 11.33
C ASP A 32 -16.96 1.77 9.78
N ARG A 33 -16.24 2.76 9.25
CA ARG A 33 -16.20 3.12 7.82
C ARG A 33 -14.77 3.28 7.33
N ALA A 34 -14.55 2.91 6.08
CA ALA A 34 -13.26 2.98 5.42
C ALA A 34 -13.33 3.86 4.17
N VAL A 35 -12.25 4.62 3.91
CA VAL A 35 -12.01 5.31 2.64
C VAL A 35 -10.79 4.69 1.99
N VAL A 36 -10.93 4.25 0.73
CA VAL A 36 -9.88 3.55 -0.02
C VAL A 36 -9.66 4.23 -1.36
N GLY A 37 -8.42 4.63 -1.64
CA GLY A 37 -8.02 5.03 -2.98
C GLY A 37 -7.96 3.81 -3.91
N LEU A 38 -8.86 3.73 -4.87
CA LEU A 38 -8.98 2.59 -5.78
C LEU A 38 -8.32 2.94 -7.13
N SER A 39 -7.10 2.46 -7.34
CA SER A 39 -6.29 2.78 -8.53
C SER A 39 -6.55 1.84 -9.71
N GLY A 40 -7.28 0.74 -9.49
CA GLY A 40 -7.40 -0.35 -10.48
C GLY A 40 -6.18 -1.28 -10.53
N GLY A 41 -5.25 -1.11 -9.59
CA GLY A 41 -4.17 -2.05 -9.31
C GLY A 41 -4.54 -3.08 -8.25
N LEU A 42 -3.75 -4.15 -8.17
CA LEU A 42 -3.97 -5.31 -7.29
C LEU A 42 -4.14 -4.92 -5.81
N ASP A 43 -3.22 -4.14 -5.25
CA ASP A 43 -3.16 -3.92 -3.80
C ASP A 43 -4.40 -3.16 -3.32
N SER A 44 -4.79 -2.10 -4.04
CA SER A 44 -6.00 -1.34 -3.73
C SER A 44 -7.28 -2.17 -3.87
N ALA A 45 -7.33 -3.10 -4.83
CA ALA A 45 -8.46 -4.01 -5.00
C ALA A 45 -8.57 -5.01 -3.84
N VAL A 46 -7.45 -5.56 -3.38
CA VAL A 46 -7.40 -6.44 -2.20
C VAL A 46 -7.86 -5.70 -0.95
N VAL A 47 -7.36 -4.48 -0.72
CA VAL A 47 -7.78 -3.68 0.44
C VAL A 47 -9.27 -3.35 0.37
N ALA A 48 -9.79 -2.95 -0.80
CA ALA A 48 -11.22 -2.68 -0.96
C ALA A 48 -12.08 -3.92 -0.61
N ALA A 49 -11.67 -5.11 -1.05
CA ALA A 49 -12.36 -6.36 -0.73
C ALA A 49 -12.27 -6.73 0.76
N LEU A 50 -11.09 -6.55 1.39
CA LEU A 50 -10.92 -6.76 2.83
C LEU A 50 -11.81 -5.80 3.64
N CYS A 51 -11.85 -4.51 3.28
CA CYS A 51 -12.73 -3.53 3.91
C CYS A 51 -14.21 -3.88 3.71
N ALA A 52 -14.60 -4.33 2.51
CA ALA A 52 -15.98 -4.75 2.24
C ALA A 52 -16.38 -5.96 3.09
N ARG A 53 -15.51 -6.96 3.27
CA ARG A 53 -15.75 -8.07 4.20
C ARG A 53 -15.78 -7.63 5.67
N ALA A 54 -14.96 -6.63 6.04
CA ALA A 54 -14.88 -6.14 7.40
C ALA A 54 -16.13 -5.34 7.81
N PHE A 55 -16.58 -4.39 7.00
CA PHE A 55 -17.60 -3.41 7.38
C PHE A 55 -18.90 -3.50 6.58
N GLY A 56 -18.91 -4.29 5.51
CA GLY A 56 -19.97 -4.29 4.51
C GLY A 56 -19.72 -3.24 3.41
N PRO A 57 -20.15 -3.49 2.15
CA PRO A 57 -19.88 -2.59 1.03
C PRO A 57 -20.39 -1.15 1.23
N ALA A 58 -21.52 -0.98 1.92
CA ALA A 58 -22.12 0.33 2.19
C ALA A 58 -21.26 1.23 3.11
N HIS A 59 -20.30 0.66 3.84
CA HIS A 59 -19.41 1.37 4.75
C HIS A 59 -18.03 1.65 4.15
N VAL A 60 -17.84 1.30 2.88
CA VAL A 60 -16.59 1.51 2.15
C VAL A 60 -16.80 2.54 1.06
N LEU A 61 -16.07 3.65 1.14
CA LEU A 61 -15.99 4.63 0.06
C LEU A 61 -14.76 4.34 -0.79
N ALA A 62 -14.96 3.81 -1.99
CA ALA A 62 -13.91 3.68 -2.99
C ALA A 62 -13.76 5.01 -3.75
N VAL A 63 -12.53 5.50 -3.92
CA VAL A 63 -12.27 6.77 -4.59
C VAL A 63 -11.29 6.59 -5.74
N THR A 64 -11.72 6.90 -6.96
CA THR A 64 -10.82 6.97 -8.13
C THR A 64 -10.28 8.39 -8.27
N LEU A 65 -8.95 8.51 -8.40
CA LEU A 65 -8.23 9.79 -8.34
C LEU A 65 -7.35 10.01 -9.58
N PRO A 66 -7.95 10.08 -10.79
CA PRO A 66 -7.19 10.18 -12.03
C PRO A 66 -6.55 11.56 -12.19
N TYR A 67 -5.38 11.57 -12.79
CA TYR A 67 -4.77 12.74 -13.44
C TYR A 67 -5.05 12.67 -14.95
N ARG A 68 -5.00 13.80 -15.67
CA ARG A 68 -5.28 13.85 -17.12
C ARG A 68 -4.49 12.85 -17.98
N THR A 69 -3.32 12.40 -17.53
CA THR A 69 -2.49 11.39 -18.24
C THR A 69 -2.52 10.01 -17.59
N SER A 70 -3.38 9.77 -16.60
CA SER A 70 -3.57 8.43 -16.02
C SER A 70 -4.15 7.48 -17.07
N ASN A 71 -3.76 6.20 -17.01
CA ASN A 71 -4.25 5.21 -17.96
C ASN A 71 -5.78 5.01 -17.80
N PRO A 72 -6.59 5.20 -18.87
CA PRO A 72 -8.03 4.94 -18.82
C PRO A 72 -8.40 3.52 -18.39
N GLU A 73 -7.55 2.53 -18.68
CA GLU A 73 -7.75 1.14 -18.25
C GLU A 73 -7.67 0.98 -16.73
N SER A 74 -6.83 1.77 -16.04
CA SER A 74 -6.77 1.78 -14.58
C SER A 74 -8.12 2.19 -13.97
N GLU A 75 -8.77 3.20 -14.54
CA GLU A 75 -10.11 3.63 -14.10
C GLU A 75 -11.18 2.58 -14.42
N ALA A 76 -11.11 1.94 -15.59
CA ALA A 76 -12.02 0.85 -15.95
C ALA A 76 -11.89 -0.35 -15.00
N HIS A 77 -10.66 -0.72 -14.61
CA HIS A 77 -10.41 -1.78 -13.64
C HIS A 77 -10.88 -1.41 -12.23
N ALA A 78 -10.67 -0.17 -11.80
CA ALA A 78 -11.20 0.32 -10.54
C ALA A 78 -12.73 0.20 -10.50
N LYS A 79 -13.42 0.60 -11.59
CA LYS A 79 -14.86 0.43 -11.72
C LYS A 79 -15.27 -1.04 -11.67
N LEU A 80 -14.57 -1.92 -12.39
CA LEU A 80 -14.83 -3.36 -12.39
C LEU A 80 -14.76 -3.96 -10.97
N VAL A 81 -13.76 -3.55 -10.17
CA VAL A 81 -13.63 -3.99 -8.77
C VAL A 81 -14.75 -3.43 -7.91
N ALA A 82 -15.07 -2.14 -8.05
CA ALA A 82 -16.15 -1.53 -7.28
C ALA A 82 -17.51 -2.20 -7.57
N ASP A 83 -17.81 -2.46 -8.85
CA ASP A 83 -19.03 -3.17 -9.27
C ASP A 83 -19.05 -4.61 -8.73
N HIS A 84 -17.93 -5.34 -8.84
CA HIS A 84 -17.79 -6.72 -8.36
C HIS A 84 -18.02 -6.84 -6.84
N LEU A 85 -17.59 -5.83 -6.07
CA LEU A 85 -17.69 -5.80 -4.61
C LEU A 85 -18.96 -5.07 -4.11
N GLY A 86 -19.75 -4.46 -5.00
CA GLY A 86 -20.94 -3.68 -4.64
C GLY A 86 -20.62 -2.38 -3.88
N LEU A 87 -19.47 -1.76 -4.15
CA LEU A 87 -18.99 -0.57 -3.43
C LEU A 87 -19.54 0.72 -4.02
N ALA A 88 -19.76 1.72 -3.17
CA ALA A 88 -19.93 3.10 -3.63
C ALA A 88 -18.58 3.63 -4.15
N MET A 89 -18.58 4.16 -5.37
CA MET A 89 -17.38 4.72 -6.00
C MET A 89 -17.57 6.22 -6.28
N ARG A 90 -16.62 7.03 -5.82
CA ARG A 90 -16.55 8.47 -6.12
C ARG A 90 -15.33 8.75 -6.99
N ARG A 91 -15.52 9.48 -8.08
CA ARG A 91 -14.42 9.96 -8.93
C ARG A 91 -14.07 11.40 -8.55
N VAL A 92 -12.80 11.66 -8.26
CA VAL A 92 -12.27 13.01 -8.04
C VAL A 92 -11.02 13.21 -8.88
N GLU A 93 -11.12 14.01 -9.94
CA GLU A 93 -9.98 14.28 -10.81
C GLU A 93 -9.01 15.27 -10.14
N ILE A 94 -7.72 14.91 -10.07
CA ILE A 94 -6.70 15.71 -9.38
C ILE A 94 -5.94 16.68 -10.29
N THR A 95 -6.25 16.70 -11.59
CA THR A 95 -5.49 17.48 -12.61
C THR A 95 -5.28 18.93 -12.21
N ARG A 96 -6.36 19.67 -11.92
CA ARG A 96 -6.26 21.11 -11.60
C ARG A 96 -5.49 21.37 -10.30
N MET A 97 -5.65 20.52 -9.30
CA MET A 97 -4.93 20.62 -8.02
C MET A 97 -3.43 20.39 -8.23
N ALA A 98 -3.06 19.37 -8.99
CA ALA A 98 -1.67 19.05 -9.27
C ALA A 98 -1.02 20.10 -10.18
N ASP A 99 -1.65 20.40 -11.32
CA ASP A 99 -1.12 21.35 -12.33
C ASP A 99 -0.99 22.76 -11.77
N GLY A 100 -1.87 23.20 -10.86
CA GLY A 100 -1.75 24.49 -10.20
C GLY A 100 -0.39 24.71 -9.53
N TYR A 101 0.16 23.68 -8.87
CA TYR A 101 1.51 23.73 -8.29
C TYR A 101 2.59 23.43 -9.33
N LEU A 102 2.40 22.38 -10.14
CA LEU A 102 3.41 21.91 -11.09
C LEU A 102 3.76 22.95 -12.15
N ASP A 103 2.76 23.68 -12.63
CA ASP A 103 2.93 24.70 -13.68
C ASP A 103 3.53 25.98 -13.08
N GLN A 104 3.06 26.40 -11.90
CA GLN A 104 3.60 27.57 -11.19
C GLN A 104 5.11 27.42 -10.93
N GLU A 105 5.51 26.26 -10.41
CA GLU A 105 6.91 25.96 -10.06
C GLU A 105 7.72 25.36 -11.22
N ARG A 106 7.12 25.21 -12.41
CA ARG A 106 7.73 24.63 -13.62
C ARG A 106 8.46 23.32 -13.34
N VAL A 107 7.76 22.38 -12.71
CA VAL A 107 8.34 21.11 -12.27
C VAL A 107 8.46 20.14 -13.44
N GLU A 108 9.68 19.98 -13.95
CA GLU A 108 9.96 19.08 -15.09
C GLU A 108 10.28 17.63 -14.68
N LEU A 109 10.96 17.42 -13.55
CA LEU A 109 11.45 16.09 -13.16
C LEU A 109 10.28 15.11 -12.91
N PRO A 110 10.14 14.00 -13.65
CA PRO A 110 9.00 13.09 -13.55
C PRO A 110 8.74 12.57 -12.14
N LEU A 111 9.81 12.24 -11.39
CA LEU A 111 9.71 11.83 -9.99
C LEU A 111 9.04 12.89 -9.10
N ARG A 112 9.38 14.18 -9.28
CA ARG A 112 8.74 15.27 -8.52
C ARG A 112 7.28 15.43 -8.90
N ARG A 113 6.95 15.31 -10.19
CA ARG A 113 5.56 15.37 -10.68
C ARG A 113 4.72 14.23 -10.08
N GLY A 114 5.24 13.01 -10.12
CA GLY A 114 4.66 11.82 -9.49
C GLY A 114 4.38 12.01 -8.00
N ASN A 115 5.37 12.55 -7.26
CA ASN A 115 5.21 12.82 -5.83
C ASN A 115 4.11 13.86 -5.54
N VAL A 116 3.98 14.90 -6.37
CA VAL A 116 2.89 15.90 -6.23
C VAL A 116 1.55 15.23 -6.46
N MET A 117 1.42 14.44 -7.53
CA MET A 117 0.18 13.71 -7.81
C MET A 117 -0.21 12.76 -6.67
N ALA A 118 0.73 11.95 -6.17
CA ALA A 118 0.49 11.06 -5.03
C ALA A 118 0.04 11.84 -3.76
N ARG A 119 0.59 13.02 -3.52
CA ARG A 119 0.19 13.89 -2.39
C ARG A 119 -1.15 14.56 -2.62
N SER A 120 -1.49 14.94 -3.84
CA SER A 120 -2.83 15.42 -4.19
C SER A 120 -3.89 14.36 -3.92
N ARG A 121 -3.61 13.09 -4.27
CA ARG A 121 -4.49 11.95 -3.95
C ARG A 121 -4.68 11.81 -2.43
N MET A 122 -3.59 11.88 -1.67
CA MET A 122 -3.63 11.86 -0.21
C MET A 122 -4.53 12.97 0.36
N ILE A 123 -4.38 14.23 -0.10
CA ILE A 123 -5.21 15.35 0.36
C ILE A 123 -6.70 15.04 0.16
N VAL A 124 -7.08 14.58 -1.03
CA VAL A 124 -8.47 14.24 -1.33
C VAL A 124 -8.98 13.09 -0.45
N LEU A 125 -8.20 12.03 -0.26
CA LEU A 125 -8.62 10.89 0.57
C LEU A 125 -8.84 11.30 2.03
N TYR A 126 -7.97 12.13 2.58
CA TYR A 126 -8.11 12.64 3.94
C TYR A 126 -9.25 13.65 4.09
N ASP A 127 -9.49 14.50 3.10
CA ASP A 127 -10.68 15.37 3.06
C ASP A 127 -11.98 14.54 3.10
N LEU A 128 -12.08 13.57 2.19
CA LEU A 128 -13.24 12.67 2.11
C LEU A 128 -13.39 11.80 3.36
N SER A 129 -12.31 11.49 4.08
CA SER A 129 -12.38 10.76 5.34
C SER A 129 -13.21 11.50 6.41
N VAL A 130 -13.11 12.83 6.44
CA VAL A 130 -13.89 13.68 7.35
C VAL A 130 -15.35 13.71 6.92
N GLU A 131 -15.61 13.93 5.62
CA GLU A 131 -16.96 13.93 5.04
C GLU A 131 -17.67 12.58 5.28
N TRP A 132 -16.98 11.48 4.99
CA TRP A 132 -17.50 10.11 5.09
C TRP A 132 -17.59 9.60 6.54
N ARG A 133 -16.93 10.28 7.48
CA ARG A 133 -16.72 9.84 8.86
C ARG A 133 -16.11 8.43 8.88
N GLY A 134 -15.02 8.25 8.15
CA GLY A 134 -14.28 6.99 8.08
C GLY A 134 -12.77 7.22 8.10
N LEU A 135 -12.00 6.14 8.16
CA LEU A 135 -10.53 6.22 8.17
C LEU A 135 -9.96 5.84 6.81
N VAL A 136 -8.88 6.52 6.40
CA VAL A 136 -8.13 6.19 5.17
C VAL A 136 -7.34 4.90 5.40
N VAL A 137 -7.59 3.90 4.57
CA VAL A 137 -6.90 2.60 4.61
C VAL A 137 -5.82 2.54 3.54
N GLY A 138 -4.60 2.25 3.97
CA GLY A 138 -3.41 2.16 3.12
C GLY A 138 -3.37 0.86 2.33
N THR A 139 -2.65 0.89 1.20
CA THR A 139 -2.56 -0.23 0.27
C THR A 139 -1.12 -0.68 0.01
N SER A 140 -0.12 -0.06 0.64
CA SER A 140 1.28 -0.43 0.42
C SER A 140 1.60 -1.79 1.02
N ASN A 141 2.17 -2.69 0.22
CA ASN A 141 2.58 -4.01 0.69
C ASN A 141 3.99 -3.99 1.31
N LYS A 142 4.37 -5.06 2.04
CA LYS A 142 5.66 -5.20 2.73
C LYS A 142 6.83 -4.97 1.78
N THR A 143 6.74 -5.47 0.55
CA THR A 143 7.79 -5.33 -0.47
C THR A 143 8.02 -3.86 -0.83
N GLU A 144 6.96 -3.12 -1.15
CA GLU A 144 7.04 -1.68 -1.45
C GLU A 144 7.59 -0.87 -0.27
N ILE A 145 7.13 -1.18 0.95
CA ILE A 145 7.56 -0.51 2.18
C ILE A 145 9.05 -0.75 2.43
N LEU A 146 9.53 -1.99 2.29
CA LEU A 146 10.93 -2.34 2.49
C LEU A 146 11.83 -1.68 1.43
N LEU A 147 11.42 -1.70 0.16
CA LEU A 147 12.15 -1.08 -0.95
C LEU A 147 12.04 0.45 -0.99
N GLY A 148 11.21 1.04 -0.13
CA GLY A 148 10.91 2.47 -0.14
C GLY A 148 10.25 2.95 -1.43
N TYR A 149 9.55 2.06 -2.14
CA TYR A 149 8.80 2.36 -3.35
C TYR A 149 7.43 2.95 -2.99
N THR A 150 7.50 4.10 -2.32
CA THR A 150 6.34 4.85 -1.84
C THR A 150 6.67 6.33 -1.81
N THR A 151 5.69 7.19 -2.07
CA THR A 151 5.78 8.61 -1.80
C THR A 151 5.48 8.86 -0.33
N GLN A 152 6.49 9.34 0.41
CA GLN A 152 6.27 9.75 1.80
C GLN A 152 5.24 10.89 1.85
N TRP A 153 4.20 10.66 2.65
CA TRP A 153 3.00 11.51 2.76
C TRP A 153 2.16 11.62 1.47
N GLY A 154 2.34 10.67 0.54
CA GLY A 154 1.43 10.42 -0.58
C GLY A 154 0.69 9.12 -0.34
N ASP A 155 0.96 8.10 -1.15
CA ASP A 155 0.45 6.73 -0.98
C ASP A 155 0.86 6.08 0.35
N GLY A 156 1.99 6.50 0.93
CA GLY A 156 2.43 6.07 2.26
C GLY A 156 1.67 6.70 3.43
N ALA A 157 0.68 7.57 3.20
CA ALA A 157 -0.14 8.18 4.26
C ALA A 157 -1.47 7.44 4.42
N HIS A 158 -1.69 6.85 5.59
CA HIS A 158 -2.91 6.16 5.95
C HIS A 158 -3.05 6.07 7.47
N ALA A 159 -4.28 5.81 7.96
CA ALA A 159 -4.53 5.57 9.38
C ALA A 159 -4.21 4.12 9.77
N VAL A 160 -4.52 3.18 8.89
CA VAL A 160 -4.30 1.73 9.07
C VAL A 160 -3.92 1.11 7.73
N ASN A 161 -3.11 0.05 7.72
CA ASN A 161 -2.72 -0.67 6.51
C ASN A 161 -2.70 -2.19 6.74
N PRO A 162 -3.65 -2.95 6.19
CA PRO A 162 -3.72 -4.39 6.37
C PRO A 162 -2.67 -5.15 5.53
N LEU A 163 -2.08 -4.55 4.50
CA LEU A 163 -1.11 -5.22 3.62
C LEU A 163 0.35 -4.99 4.03
N GLY A 164 0.59 -4.16 5.04
CA GLY A 164 1.93 -3.70 5.40
C GLY A 164 2.92 -4.80 5.79
N ASP A 165 2.43 -5.99 6.15
CA ASP A 165 3.25 -7.16 6.48
C ASP A 165 3.07 -8.34 5.49
N LEU A 166 2.47 -8.10 4.33
CA LEU A 166 2.40 -9.09 3.25
C LEU A 166 3.35 -8.73 2.11
N TYR A 167 4.17 -9.69 1.68
CA TYR A 167 4.95 -9.58 0.45
C TYR A 167 4.04 -9.52 -0.79
N LYS A 168 4.51 -8.95 -1.90
CA LYS A 168 3.72 -8.86 -3.14
C LYS A 168 3.20 -10.23 -3.58
N HIS A 169 4.03 -11.28 -3.49
CA HIS A 169 3.66 -12.68 -3.73
C HIS A 169 2.44 -13.13 -2.92
N GLN A 170 2.35 -12.72 -1.65
CA GLN A 170 1.25 -13.06 -0.75
C GLN A 170 -0.01 -12.25 -1.06
N VAL A 171 0.12 -10.99 -1.50
CA VAL A 171 -1.00 -10.18 -1.97
C VAL A 171 -1.69 -10.83 -3.17
N TYR A 172 -0.93 -11.42 -4.10
CA TYR A 172 -1.51 -12.21 -5.21
C TYR A 172 -2.29 -13.45 -4.72
N GLN A 173 -1.82 -14.14 -3.69
CA GLN A 173 -2.54 -15.28 -3.12
C GLN A 173 -3.85 -14.84 -2.48
N VAL A 174 -3.84 -13.74 -1.73
CA VAL A 174 -5.04 -13.15 -1.12
C VAL A 174 -6.03 -12.69 -2.20
N ALA A 175 -5.56 -12.02 -3.25
CA ALA A 175 -6.42 -11.56 -4.35
C ALA A 175 -7.17 -12.70 -5.04
N ARG A 176 -6.49 -13.83 -5.27
CA ARG A 176 -7.10 -15.04 -5.83
C ARG A 176 -8.12 -15.67 -4.88
N HIS A 177 -7.82 -15.71 -3.59
CA HIS A 177 -8.73 -16.24 -2.58
C HIS A 177 -9.98 -15.36 -2.40
N LEU A 178 -9.84 -14.05 -2.54
CA LEU A 178 -10.96 -13.10 -2.53
C LEU A 178 -11.74 -13.08 -3.85
N GLU A 179 -11.36 -13.93 -4.83
CA GLU A 179 -12.01 -14.08 -6.13
C GLU A 179 -12.10 -12.78 -6.94
N LEU A 180 -11.10 -11.90 -6.76
CA LEU A 180 -11.06 -10.63 -7.50
C LEU A 180 -11.01 -10.85 -9.02
N PRO A 181 -11.50 -9.89 -9.82
CA PRO A 181 -11.52 -10.01 -11.28
C PRO A 181 -10.14 -10.34 -11.86
N ARG A 182 -10.06 -11.35 -12.73
CA ARG A 182 -8.79 -11.78 -13.36
C ARG A 182 -8.06 -10.65 -14.09
N ALA A 183 -8.79 -9.74 -14.72
CA ALA A 183 -8.21 -8.56 -15.38
C ALA A 183 -7.37 -7.68 -14.44
N VAL A 184 -7.66 -7.69 -13.13
CA VAL A 184 -6.88 -6.98 -12.10
C VAL A 184 -5.75 -7.84 -11.56
N ILE A 185 -6.00 -9.15 -11.37
CA ILE A 185 -4.98 -10.10 -10.89
C ILE A 185 -3.85 -10.28 -11.91
N ASP A 186 -4.17 -10.38 -13.19
CA ASP A 186 -3.20 -10.68 -14.24
C ASP A 186 -2.50 -9.41 -14.78
N LYS A 187 -2.91 -8.22 -14.33
CA LYS A 187 -2.29 -6.94 -14.69
C LYS A 187 -0.88 -6.84 -14.08
N ALA A 188 0.07 -6.39 -14.90
CA ALA A 188 1.43 -6.11 -14.42
C ALA A 188 1.44 -4.95 -13.39
N PRO A 189 2.24 -5.05 -12.31
CA PRO A 189 2.39 -3.97 -11.33
C PRO A 189 2.86 -2.64 -11.95
N SER A 190 2.20 -1.55 -11.59
CA SER A 190 2.52 -0.19 -12.03
C SER A 190 1.97 0.85 -11.06
N ALA A 191 2.77 1.87 -10.74
CA ALA A 191 2.37 3.04 -9.95
C ALA A 191 1.51 4.07 -10.70
N ASP A 192 1.36 3.95 -12.03
CA ASP A 192 0.54 4.83 -12.90
C ASP A 192 0.74 6.35 -12.66
N LEU A 193 2.01 6.75 -12.48
CA LEU A 193 2.45 8.14 -12.30
C LEU A 193 2.70 8.83 -13.64
N PHE A 194 3.07 8.08 -14.68
CA PHE A 194 3.25 8.56 -16.05
C PHE A 194 3.07 7.42 -17.07
N ALA A 195 2.79 7.78 -18.33
CA ALA A 195 2.48 6.81 -19.38
C ALA A 195 3.65 5.82 -19.64
N GLY A 196 3.33 4.52 -19.70
CA GLY A 196 4.29 3.45 -19.97
C GLY A 196 5.11 2.98 -18.75
N GLN A 197 4.84 3.50 -17.55
CA GLN A 197 5.54 3.12 -16.33
C GLN A 197 5.21 1.68 -15.90
N THR A 198 6.24 0.91 -15.54
CA THR A 198 6.10 -0.34 -14.77
C THR A 198 7.07 -0.34 -13.61
N ASP A 199 6.65 -0.91 -12.48
CA ASP A 199 7.43 -0.88 -11.24
C ASP A 199 8.75 -1.64 -11.43
N GLU A 200 8.70 -2.78 -12.12
CA GLU A 200 9.88 -3.64 -12.35
C GLU A 200 10.91 -2.98 -13.27
N ALA A 201 10.50 -2.16 -14.23
CA ALA A 201 11.42 -1.39 -15.06
C ALA A 201 12.12 -0.29 -14.26
N GLU A 202 11.41 0.40 -13.35
CA GLU A 202 12.01 1.42 -12.49
C GLU A 202 12.93 0.83 -11.42
N LEU A 203 12.50 -0.27 -10.81
CA LEU A 203 13.28 -0.99 -9.82
C LEU A 203 14.49 -1.70 -10.47
N GLY A 204 14.35 -2.09 -11.75
CA GLY A 204 15.32 -2.88 -12.49
C GLY A 204 15.52 -4.28 -11.87
N PHE A 205 14.46 -4.85 -11.33
CA PHE A 205 14.32 -6.22 -10.85
C PHE A 205 12.83 -6.54 -10.66
N THR A 206 12.48 -7.83 -10.63
CA THR A 206 11.09 -8.28 -10.46
C THR A 206 10.67 -8.32 -9.00
N TYR A 207 9.37 -8.23 -8.75
CA TYR A 207 8.82 -8.41 -7.40
C TYR A 207 9.11 -9.82 -6.86
N ALA A 208 9.05 -10.85 -7.71
CA ALA A 208 9.36 -12.21 -7.31
C ALA A 208 10.81 -12.36 -6.80
N ALA A 209 11.78 -11.72 -7.48
CA ALA A 209 13.17 -11.73 -7.05
C ALA A 209 13.39 -10.89 -5.78
N ALA A 210 12.70 -9.75 -5.67
CA ALA A 210 12.74 -8.92 -4.48
C ALA A 210 12.18 -9.65 -3.26
N ASP A 211 11.00 -10.28 -3.37
CA ASP A 211 10.34 -10.99 -2.29
C ASP A 211 11.20 -12.15 -1.78
N ALA A 212 11.80 -12.95 -2.67
CA ALA A 212 12.68 -14.04 -2.28
C ALA A 212 13.88 -13.54 -1.45
N ILE A 213 14.57 -12.49 -1.92
CA ILE A 213 15.71 -11.91 -1.20
C ILE A 213 15.26 -11.26 0.11
N LEU A 214 14.18 -10.49 0.10
CA LEU A 214 13.69 -9.79 1.28
C LEU A 214 13.19 -10.76 2.35
N TYR A 215 12.54 -11.86 1.99
CA TYR A 215 12.13 -12.89 2.93
C TYR A 215 13.34 -13.50 3.63
N HIS A 216 14.33 -13.96 2.86
CA HIS A 216 15.51 -14.58 3.46
C HIS A 216 16.36 -13.58 4.27
N LEU A 217 16.49 -12.34 3.80
CA LEU A 217 17.25 -11.29 4.49
C LEU A 217 16.56 -10.83 5.79
N ILE A 218 15.25 -10.61 5.75
CA ILE A 218 14.52 -9.97 6.86
C ILE A 218 13.96 -10.99 7.83
N ASP A 219 13.29 -12.03 7.33
CA ASP A 219 12.52 -12.96 8.15
C ASP A 219 13.42 -14.12 8.60
N GLU A 220 14.23 -14.67 7.69
CA GLU A 220 15.18 -15.76 8.00
C GLU A 220 16.58 -15.26 8.44
N ARG A 221 16.85 -13.95 8.38
CA ARG A 221 18.11 -13.30 8.81
C ARG A 221 19.37 -13.78 8.08
N TYR A 222 19.25 -14.20 6.81
CA TYR A 222 20.39 -14.64 6.01
C TYR A 222 21.36 -13.50 5.74
N ASN A 223 22.66 -13.83 5.71
CA ASN A 223 23.72 -12.93 5.29
C ASN A 223 23.96 -12.97 3.76
N GLU A 224 24.83 -12.09 3.23
CA GLU A 224 25.09 -12.00 1.78
C GLU A 224 25.57 -13.32 1.19
N GLU A 225 26.44 -14.08 1.88
CA GLU A 225 26.98 -15.35 1.37
C GLU A 225 25.90 -16.43 1.28
N GLU A 226 24.98 -16.46 2.25
CA GLU A 226 23.83 -17.39 2.25
C GLU A 226 22.86 -17.05 1.11
N LEU A 227 22.59 -15.78 0.85
CA LEU A 227 21.77 -15.34 -0.29
C LEU A 227 22.42 -15.66 -1.64
N VAL A 228 23.75 -15.54 -1.75
CA VAL A 228 24.50 -15.96 -2.94
C VAL A 228 24.42 -17.48 -3.13
N ALA A 229 24.51 -18.25 -2.04
CA ALA A 229 24.37 -19.71 -2.09
C ALA A 229 22.96 -20.16 -2.55
N LEU A 230 21.92 -19.34 -2.32
CA LEU A 230 20.58 -19.53 -2.89
C LEU A 230 20.47 -19.18 -4.39
N GLY A 231 21.54 -18.71 -5.02
CA GLY A 231 21.61 -18.42 -6.46
C GLY A 231 21.29 -16.97 -6.83
N HIS A 232 21.17 -16.07 -5.86
CA HIS A 232 21.00 -14.64 -6.14
C HIS A 232 22.35 -13.99 -6.49
N SER A 233 22.36 -13.06 -7.46
CA SER A 233 23.57 -12.32 -7.80
C SER A 233 23.91 -11.29 -6.71
N ARG A 234 25.19 -11.10 -6.42
CA ARG A 234 25.65 -10.07 -5.46
C ARG A 234 25.18 -8.67 -5.83
N GLU A 235 25.13 -8.36 -7.11
CA GLU A 235 24.62 -7.07 -7.61
C GLU A 235 23.16 -6.85 -7.21
N LEU A 236 22.31 -7.85 -7.42
CA LEU A 236 20.88 -7.76 -7.08
C LEU A 236 20.69 -7.67 -5.56
N ILE A 237 21.40 -8.50 -4.78
CA ILE A 237 21.36 -8.46 -3.31
C ILE A 237 21.71 -7.06 -2.81
N ARG A 238 22.85 -6.50 -3.25
CA ARG A 238 23.30 -5.16 -2.85
C ARG A 238 22.28 -4.10 -3.23
N LYS A 239 21.75 -4.15 -4.45
CA LYS A 239 20.74 -3.21 -4.92
C LYS A 239 19.48 -3.21 -4.03
N ILE A 240 19.02 -4.37 -3.59
CA ILE A 240 17.87 -4.49 -2.68
C ILE A 240 18.23 -4.01 -1.28
N VAL A 241 19.35 -4.47 -0.71
CA VAL A 241 19.83 -4.08 0.62
C VAL A 241 20.02 -2.56 0.71
N ASP A 242 20.64 -1.95 -0.31
CA ASP A 242 20.87 -0.50 -0.38
C ASP A 242 19.55 0.27 -0.31
N ARG A 243 18.49 -0.21 -0.96
CA ARG A 243 17.16 0.41 -0.88
C ARG A 243 16.55 0.25 0.52
N VAL A 244 16.64 -0.94 1.11
CA VAL A 244 16.14 -1.21 2.46
C VAL A 244 16.77 -0.27 3.48
N VAL A 245 18.08 -0.06 3.39
CA VAL A 245 18.82 0.86 4.28
C VAL A 245 18.48 2.32 3.95
N ARG A 246 18.64 2.73 2.69
CA ARG A 246 18.48 4.13 2.26
C ARG A 246 17.10 4.70 2.58
N TYR A 247 16.05 3.89 2.42
CA TYR A 247 14.67 4.35 2.60
C TYR A 247 14.06 4.00 3.96
N GLN A 248 14.89 3.64 4.94
CA GLN A 248 14.42 3.39 6.32
C GLN A 248 13.58 4.51 6.90
N PHE A 249 13.91 5.76 6.60
CA PHE A 249 13.17 6.91 7.10
C PHE A 249 11.70 6.96 6.62
N LYS A 250 11.35 6.30 5.50
CA LYS A 250 9.99 6.32 4.97
C LYS A 250 9.01 5.43 5.74
N ARG A 251 9.51 4.40 6.44
CA ARG A 251 8.71 3.40 7.18
C ARG A 251 8.65 3.67 8.69
N LEU A 252 9.09 4.85 9.13
CA LEU A 252 9.09 5.25 10.53
C LEU A 252 8.22 6.51 10.70
N PRO A 253 7.57 6.67 11.87
CA PRO A 253 7.11 8.00 12.27
C PRO A 253 8.30 8.97 12.38
N PRO A 254 8.07 10.30 12.36
CA PRO A 254 9.13 11.28 12.54
C PRO A 254 9.97 10.98 13.79
N LEU A 255 11.29 11.08 13.67
CA LEU A 255 12.19 10.86 14.79
C LEU A 255 12.05 12.00 15.80
N ILE A 256 11.61 11.66 17.01
CA ILE A 256 11.48 12.61 18.12
C ILE A 256 12.73 12.52 19.00
N ALA A 257 13.36 13.67 19.25
CA ALA A 257 14.49 13.80 20.16
C ALA A 257 14.04 13.46 21.59
N LYS A 258 14.72 12.49 22.21
CA LYS A 258 14.39 12.03 23.57
C LYS A 258 15.01 12.95 24.61
N LEU A 259 14.16 13.70 25.31
CA LEU A 259 14.54 14.56 26.44
C LEU A 259 13.90 14.11 27.76
N SER A 260 12.73 13.47 27.69
CA SER A 260 11.99 12.98 28.86
C SER A 260 12.05 11.46 28.98
N LEU A 261 11.50 10.93 30.07
CA LEU A 261 11.44 9.49 30.34
C LEU A 261 10.57 8.73 29.32
N ARG A 262 9.59 9.40 28.69
CA ARG A 262 8.59 8.78 27.81
C ARG A 262 8.41 9.57 26.53
N THR A 263 9.15 9.19 25.49
CA THR A 263 9.02 9.79 24.14
C THR A 263 7.82 9.21 23.41
N VAL A 264 6.95 10.07 22.89
CA VAL A 264 5.81 9.69 22.04
C VAL A 264 6.33 8.88 20.83
N ASN A 265 5.60 7.85 20.40
CA ASN A 265 5.95 6.94 19.30
C ASN A 265 7.19 6.03 19.50
N ARG A 266 7.96 6.19 20.59
CA ARG A 266 9.10 5.31 20.93
C ARG A 266 8.86 4.54 22.23
N ASP A 267 8.67 5.28 23.31
CA ASP A 267 8.54 4.76 24.67
C ASP A 267 7.07 4.71 25.14
N PHE A 268 6.19 5.54 24.55
CA PHE A 268 4.77 5.59 24.90
C PHE A 268 3.98 4.44 24.22
N ARG A 269 4.15 3.22 24.73
CA ARG A 269 3.49 1.99 24.24
C ARG A 269 2.45 1.49 25.24
N TYR A 270 1.35 2.22 25.39
CA TYR A 270 0.23 1.84 26.26
C TYR A 270 -0.80 1.04 25.46
N LEU A 271 -1.47 0.10 26.14
CA LEU A 271 -2.67 -0.53 25.61
C LEU A 271 -3.71 0.57 25.34
N ARG A 272 -4.36 0.52 24.18
CA ARG A 272 -5.34 1.52 23.73
C ARG A 272 -6.74 1.25 24.30
N ASP A 273 -6.81 0.45 25.35
CA ASP A 273 -8.04 0.02 26.01
C ASP A 273 -8.52 1.14 26.95
N TRP A 274 -8.78 2.32 26.40
CA TRP A 274 -9.26 3.50 27.12
C TRP A 274 -10.74 3.40 27.49
N GLU A 275 -11.26 2.18 27.71
CA GLU A 275 -12.66 1.90 28.07
C GLU A 275 -13.12 2.69 29.30
N HIS A 276 -12.18 3.11 30.14
CA HIS A 276 -12.42 3.91 31.35
C HIS A 276 -12.58 5.42 31.08
N SER A 277 -12.49 5.87 29.82
CA SER A 277 -12.57 7.28 29.41
C SER A 277 -13.82 7.63 28.59
N ARG A 278 -14.82 6.75 28.56
CA ARG A 278 -16.15 7.03 27.99
C ARG A 278 -17.20 7.24 29.08
#